data_AF-A0A3P7ZJB8-F1
#
_entry.id   AF-A0A3P7ZJB8-F1
#
_cell.length_a   1.000
_cell.length_b   1.000
_cell.length_c   1.000
_cell.angle_alpha   90.00
_cell.angle_beta   90.00
_cell.angle_gamma   90.00
#
_symmetry.space_group_name_H-M   'P 1'
#
loop_
_entity.id
_entity.type
_entity.pdbx_description
1 polymer ?
#
loop_
_entity_poly.entity_id
_entity_poly.type
_entity_poly.pdbx_seq_one_letter_code
_entity_poly.pdbx_strand_id
1 'polypeptide(L)'
;MLKIIYTHCRPTVGQYAENQRISAVRKVYQRGVVTPMVNIEQLWAEYCAYEKSVNATLAEKLIAERNKEYQIAKRISKSLEQVTRGLNRQAVSVPPRGTAAEMKQLDMWRKYIQWEKTNPLGTEEYAYFAKRVIYAYEQALLCLGYYPDMWYEASLFQQQAAAVLAEKGDVKLAATMNTDIIQLFERAIGGLLKESQLLFFAYADYEEERMKFDNVKKIYDRLLAIETADPTLAYIQLMKFVRRTEGVQYARAIFKRARQDSRCKFHIFVASALMEYYCSKVLNFYILFNSLCLCSI
;
A
#
# COMPACT_ATOMS: atom_id res chain seq x y z
N MET A 1 13.93 -8.55 -20.17
CA MET A 1 15.07 -9.30 -20.76
C MET A 1 14.98 -10.81 -20.53
N LEU A 2 14.95 -11.33 -19.29
CA LEU A 2 14.88 -12.79 -19.03
C LEU A 2 13.76 -13.53 -19.79
N LYS A 3 12.56 -12.93 -19.86
CA LYS A 3 11.44 -13.49 -20.61
C LYS A 3 11.68 -13.56 -22.12
N ILE A 4 12.41 -12.59 -22.70
CA ILE A 4 12.75 -12.53 -24.13
C ILE A 4 13.69 -13.68 -24.48
N ILE A 5 14.78 -13.83 -23.72
CA ILE A 5 15.79 -14.88 -23.90
C ILE A 5 15.13 -16.27 -23.81
N TYR A 6 14.31 -16.49 -22.78
CA TYR A 6 13.61 -17.76 -22.58
C TYR A 6 12.66 -18.11 -23.75
N THR A 7 11.89 -17.15 -24.28
CA THR A 7 11.06 -17.41 -25.47
C THR A 7 11.87 -17.59 -26.75
N HIS A 8 13.05 -16.95 -26.86
CA HIS A 8 13.90 -17.05 -28.03
C HIS A 8 14.57 -18.42 -28.14
N CYS A 9 15.02 -18.98 -27.01
CA CYS A 9 15.71 -20.27 -26.93
C CYS A 9 14.78 -21.50 -26.97
N ARG A 10 13.45 -21.32 -27.06
CA ARG A 10 12.52 -22.46 -27.09
C ARG A 10 12.59 -23.15 -28.46
N PRO A 11 12.93 -24.45 -28.52
CA PRO A 11 12.98 -25.17 -29.79
C PRO A 11 11.57 -25.23 -30.41
N THR A 12 11.48 -24.85 -31.68
CA THR A 12 10.25 -24.84 -32.47
C THR A 12 10.41 -25.79 -33.64
N VAL A 13 9.43 -26.68 -33.84
CA VAL A 13 9.39 -27.58 -34.99
C VAL A 13 8.17 -27.21 -35.83
N GLY A 14 8.41 -26.88 -37.10
CA GLY A 14 7.36 -26.49 -38.04
C GLY A 14 7.03 -24.99 -38.04
N GLN A 15 6.49 -24.53 -39.19
CA GLN A 15 6.25 -23.12 -39.49
C GLN A 15 5.22 -22.45 -38.55
N TYR A 16 4.23 -23.21 -38.08
CA TYR A 16 3.23 -22.70 -37.12
C TYR A 16 3.84 -22.37 -35.75
N ALA A 17 4.67 -23.27 -35.21
CA ALA A 17 5.34 -23.07 -33.93
C ALA A 17 6.33 -21.88 -34.00
N GLU A 18 6.99 -21.71 -35.14
CA GLU A 18 7.90 -20.59 -35.39
C GLU A 18 7.15 -19.25 -35.41
N ASN A 19 6.00 -19.17 -36.08
CA ASN A 19 5.15 -17.96 -36.09
C ASN A 19 4.60 -17.61 -34.70
N GLN A 20 4.28 -18.61 -33.87
CA GLN A 20 3.89 -18.37 -32.48
C GLN A 20 5.05 -17.81 -31.66
N ARG A 21 6.27 -18.34 -31.81
CA ARG A 21 7.47 -17.83 -31.15
C ARG A 21 7.73 -16.38 -31.54
N ILE A 22 7.66 -16.08 -32.84
CA ILE A 22 7.85 -14.72 -33.36
C ILE A 22 6.87 -13.74 -32.71
N SER A 23 5.59 -14.11 -32.67
CA SER A 23 4.52 -13.30 -32.08
C SER A 23 4.70 -13.09 -30.58
N ALA A 24 5.13 -14.14 -29.86
CA ALA A 24 5.40 -14.06 -28.43
C ALA A 24 6.58 -13.13 -28.11
N VAL A 25 7.69 -13.26 -28.83
CA VAL A 25 8.88 -12.40 -28.66
C VAL A 25 8.54 -10.94 -28.99
N ARG A 26 7.86 -10.70 -30.12
CA ARG A 26 7.38 -9.37 -30.51
C ARG A 26 6.54 -8.72 -29.43
N LYS A 27 5.59 -9.45 -28.85
CA LYS A 27 4.73 -8.95 -27.76
C LYS A 27 5.54 -8.51 -26.54
N VAL A 28 6.63 -9.22 -26.21
CA VAL A 28 7.50 -8.83 -25.08
C VAL A 28 8.32 -7.59 -25.41
N TYR A 29 8.90 -7.49 -26.61
CA TYR A 29 9.61 -6.28 -27.04
C TYR A 29 8.69 -5.06 -27.05
N GLN A 30 7.53 -5.16 -27.69
CA GLN A 30 6.58 -4.06 -27.80
C GLN A 30 6.12 -3.56 -26.44
N ARG A 31 5.90 -4.45 -25.47
CA ARG A 31 5.62 -4.06 -24.09
C ARG A 31 6.82 -3.38 -23.41
N GLY A 32 8.02 -3.87 -23.68
CA GLY A 32 9.25 -3.32 -23.09
C GLY A 32 9.56 -1.91 -23.60
N VAL A 33 9.51 -1.68 -24.90
CA VAL A 33 9.91 -0.39 -25.51
C VAL A 33 9.00 0.78 -25.13
N VAL A 34 7.83 0.51 -24.54
CA VAL A 34 6.90 1.52 -24.03
C VAL A 34 6.91 1.65 -22.50
N THR A 35 7.69 0.81 -21.80
CA THR A 35 7.80 0.81 -20.34
C THR A 35 9.09 1.54 -19.92
N PRO A 36 9.01 2.66 -19.19
CA PRO A 36 10.21 3.37 -18.75
C PRO A 36 11.13 2.50 -17.89
N MET A 37 12.38 2.34 -18.30
CA MET A 37 13.38 1.54 -17.59
C MET A 37 14.82 1.94 -17.98
N VAL A 38 15.77 1.51 -17.15
CA VAL A 38 17.20 1.61 -17.47
C VAL A 38 17.50 0.79 -18.73
N ASN A 39 18.36 1.31 -19.61
CA ASN A 39 18.75 0.69 -20.88
C ASN A 39 17.62 0.50 -21.91
N ILE A 40 16.56 1.31 -21.86
CA ILE A 40 15.47 1.28 -22.86
C ILE A 40 15.97 1.52 -24.31
N GLU A 41 17.05 2.30 -24.47
CA GLU A 41 17.65 2.57 -25.78
C GLU A 41 18.28 1.31 -26.39
N GLN A 42 18.94 0.49 -25.57
CA GLN A 42 19.48 -0.80 -25.99
C GLN A 42 18.36 -1.75 -26.39
N LEU A 43 17.28 -1.84 -25.58
CA LEU A 43 16.14 -2.69 -25.91
C LEU A 43 15.47 -2.29 -27.24
N TRP A 44 15.40 -0.99 -27.53
CA TRP A 44 14.88 -0.49 -28.80
C TRP A 44 15.76 -0.88 -29.99
N ALA A 45 17.10 -0.80 -29.84
CA ALA A 45 18.03 -1.24 -30.87
C ALA A 45 17.88 -2.74 -31.15
N GLU A 46 17.76 -3.56 -30.09
CA GLU A 46 17.51 -5.00 -30.19
C GLU A 46 16.16 -5.32 -30.85
N TYR A 47 15.09 -4.58 -30.53
CA TYR A 47 13.79 -4.73 -31.19
C TYR A 47 13.86 -4.41 -32.68
N CYS A 48 14.53 -3.31 -33.05
CA CYS A 48 14.72 -2.93 -34.45
C CYS A 48 15.51 -4.00 -35.23
N ALA A 49 16.57 -4.55 -34.63
CA ALA A 49 17.35 -5.63 -35.23
C ALA A 49 16.51 -6.92 -35.36
N TYR A 50 15.72 -7.24 -34.33
CA TYR A 50 14.84 -8.40 -34.31
C TYR A 50 13.79 -8.34 -35.43
N GLU A 51 13.04 -7.24 -35.57
CA GLU A 51 12.02 -7.14 -36.63
C GLU A 51 12.62 -7.23 -38.03
N LYS A 52 13.80 -6.62 -38.26
CA LYS A 52 14.53 -6.74 -39.53
C LYS A 52 14.97 -8.18 -39.81
N SER A 53 15.37 -8.93 -38.78
CA SER A 53 15.77 -10.34 -38.93
C SER A 53 14.59 -11.27 -39.23
N VAL A 54 13.39 -10.93 -38.76
CA VAL A 54 12.17 -11.73 -38.98
C VAL A 54 11.58 -11.47 -40.35
N ASN A 55 11.37 -10.19 -40.71
CA ASN A 55 10.83 -9.79 -42.00
C ASN A 55 11.24 -8.35 -42.34
N ALA A 56 12.28 -8.20 -43.16
CA ALA A 56 12.81 -6.89 -43.54
C ALA A 56 11.77 -5.97 -44.20
N THR A 57 10.84 -6.52 -44.98
CA THR A 57 9.80 -5.74 -45.68
C THR A 57 8.78 -5.14 -44.72
N LEU A 58 8.36 -5.89 -43.68
CA LEU A 58 7.39 -5.40 -42.70
C LEU A 58 8.03 -4.63 -41.53
N ALA A 59 9.34 -4.80 -41.33
CA ALA A 59 10.05 -4.23 -40.18
C ALA A 59 9.91 -2.72 -40.08
N GLU A 60 10.07 -1.98 -41.18
CA GLU A 60 10.02 -0.51 -41.17
C GLU A 60 8.67 0.01 -40.67
N LYS A 61 7.57 -0.60 -41.14
CA LYS A 61 6.21 -0.28 -40.70
C LYS A 61 6.03 -0.56 -39.20
N LEU A 62 6.39 -1.76 -38.74
CA LEU A 62 6.23 -2.17 -37.33
C LEU A 62 7.08 -1.35 -36.36
N ILE A 63 8.27 -0.91 -36.79
CA ILE A 63 9.13 -0.02 -36.01
C ILE A 63 8.53 1.39 -35.97
N ALA A 64 8.08 1.92 -37.11
CA ALA A 64 7.48 3.25 -37.18
C ALA A 64 6.22 3.37 -36.30
N GLU A 65 5.37 2.35 -36.28
CA GLU A 65 4.16 2.29 -35.45
C GLU A 65 4.45 2.44 -33.94
N ARG A 66 5.60 1.93 -33.47
CA ARG A 66 5.98 1.98 -32.04
C ARG A 66 6.92 3.12 -31.67
N ASN A 67 7.54 3.79 -32.65
CA ASN A 67 8.56 4.81 -32.39
C ASN A 67 8.03 5.96 -31.53
N LYS A 68 6.81 6.45 -31.76
CA LYS A 68 6.23 7.56 -30.98
C LYS A 68 6.16 7.22 -29.47
N GLU A 69 5.61 6.05 -29.13
CA GLU A 69 5.49 5.59 -27.74
C GLU A 69 6.87 5.34 -27.11
N TYR A 70 7.81 4.79 -27.88
CA TYR A 70 9.19 4.61 -27.45
C TYR A 70 9.88 5.95 -27.12
N GLN A 71 9.73 6.99 -27.95
CA GLN A 71 10.35 8.30 -27.67
C GLN A 71 9.82 8.91 -26.36
N ILE A 72 8.52 8.73 -26.06
CA ILE A 72 7.92 9.15 -24.79
C ILE A 72 8.54 8.36 -23.63
N ALA A 73 8.57 7.02 -23.73
CA ALA A 73 9.14 6.15 -22.70
C ALA A 73 10.63 6.42 -22.47
N LYS A 74 11.41 6.70 -23.53
CA LYS A 74 12.83 7.10 -23.47
C LYS A 74 13.02 8.39 -22.68
N ARG A 75 12.23 9.42 -22.97
CA ARG A 75 12.29 10.70 -22.23
C ARG A 75 12.02 10.50 -20.75
N ILE A 76 10.97 9.74 -20.43
CA ILE A 76 10.57 9.47 -19.04
C ILE A 76 11.57 8.58 -18.32
N SER A 77 12.23 7.65 -19.03
CA SER A 77 13.29 6.82 -18.46
C SER A 77 14.48 7.66 -17.96
N LYS A 78 14.84 8.73 -18.68
CA LYS A 78 15.88 9.68 -18.22
C LYS A 78 15.46 10.43 -16.97
N SER A 79 14.21 10.90 -16.90
CA SER A 79 13.68 11.54 -15.68
C SER A 79 13.59 10.56 -14.51
N LEU A 80 13.17 9.31 -14.75
CA LEU A 80 13.14 8.25 -13.75
C LEU A 80 14.54 7.97 -13.18
N GLU A 81 15.55 7.92 -14.05
CA GLU A 81 16.95 7.75 -13.62
C GLU A 81 17.41 8.90 -12.72
N GLN A 82 17.07 10.14 -13.06
CA GLN A 82 17.42 11.31 -12.24
C GLN A 82 16.78 11.23 -10.83
N VAL A 83 15.50 10.88 -10.76
CA VAL A 83 14.77 10.84 -9.48
C VAL A 83 15.18 9.64 -8.63
N THR A 84 15.57 8.53 -9.25
CA THR A 84 15.97 7.31 -8.54
C THR A 84 17.47 7.20 -8.32
N ARG A 85 18.26 8.17 -8.79
CA ARG A 85 19.71 8.21 -8.61
C ARG A 85 20.06 8.35 -7.13
N GLY A 86 20.82 7.40 -6.61
CA GLY A 86 21.26 7.37 -5.21
C GLY A 86 20.30 6.68 -4.25
N LEU A 87 19.15 6.18 -4.72
CA LEU A 87 18.30 5.28 -3.93
C LEU A 87 19.02 3.95 -3.70
N ASN A 88 19.17 3.56 -2.44
CA ASN A 88 19.63 2.23 -2.08
C ASN A 88 18.45 1.26 -2.04
N ARG A 89 18.30 0.47 -3.10
CA ARG A 89 17.22 -0.54 -3.24
C ARG A 89 17.57 -1.91 -2.63
N GLN A 90 18.77 -2.04 -2.08
CA GLN A 90 19.30 -3.27 -1.46
C GLN A 90 19.46 -3.09 0.05
N ALA A 91 19.05 -1.94 0.59
CA ALA A 91 19.08 -1.69 2.02
C ALA A 91 18.17 -2.67 2.75
N VAL A 92 18.69 -3.29 3.80
CA VAL A 92 17.87 -4.07 4.73
C VAL A 92 17.01 -3.10 5.53
N SER A 93 15.71 -3.36 5.57
CA SER A 93 14.78 -2.60 6.40
C SER A 93 15.16 -2.75 7.87
N VAL A 94 15.39 -1.63 8.56
CA VAL A 94 15.68 -1.55 9.99
C VAL A 94 14.80 -0.50 10.67
N PRO A 95 14.49 -0.62 11.97
CA PRO A 95 13.77 0.41 12.71
C PRO A 95 14.47 1.77 12.62
N PRO A 96 13.71 2.88 12.47
CA PRO A 96 14.29 4.21 12.30
C PRO A 96 15.11 4.61 13.53
N ARG A 97 16.39 4.95 13.29
CA ARG A 97 17.29 5.50 14.33
C ARG A 97 17.41 7.02 14.23
N GLY A 98 16.92 7.60 13.13
CA GLY A 98 16.94 9.04 12.88
C GLY A 98 18.29 9.55 12.38
N THR A 99 19.14 8.68 11.83
CA THR A 99 20.45 9.12 11.31
C THR A 99 20.27 9.98 10.06
N ALA A 100 21.22 10.88 9.79
CA ALA A 100 21.17 11.75 8.61
C ALA A 100 21.12 10.95 7.29
N ALA A 101 21.80 9.79 7.23
CA ALA A 101 21.79 8.92 6.07
C ALA A 101 20.42 8.26 5.84
N GLU A 102 19.77 7.77 6.90
CA GLU A 102 18.43 7.21 6.86
C GLU A 102 17.41 8.25 6.41
N MET A 103 17.44 9.45 7.02
CA MET A 103 16.53 10.55 6.66
C MET A 103 16.71 11.00 5.21
N LYS A 104 17.96 11.02 4.71
CA LYS A 104 18.25 11.31 3.31
C LYS A 104 17.66 10.26 2.36
N GLN A 105 17.77 8.97 2.69
CA GLN A 105 17.16 7.89 1.89
C GLN A 105 15.63 7.96 1.93
N LEU A 106 15.03 8.23 3.10
CA LEU A 106 13.60 8.42 3.25
C LEU A 106 13.08 9.56 2.34
N ASP A 107 13.76 10.71 2.35
CA ASP A 107 13.41 11.85 1.49
C ASP A 107 13.51 11.50 -0.01
N MET A 108 14.56 10.76 -0.41
CA MET A 108 14.70 10.29 -1.79
C MET A 108 13.56 9.35 -2.20
N TRP A 109 13.16 8.40 -1.34
CA TRP A 109 12.05 7.48 -1.62
C TRP A 109 10.72 8.23 -1.74
N ARG A 110 10.46 9.18 -0.85
CA ARG A 110 9.27 10.04 -0.92
C ARG A 110 9.26 10.90 -2.18
N LYS A 111 10.40 11.46 -2.59
CA LYS A 111 10.53 12.18 -3.87
C LYS A 111 10.21 11.29 -5.07
N TYR A 112 10.68 10.04 -5.07
CA TYR A 112 10.35 9.09 -6.12
C TYR A 112 8.84 8.78 -6.18
N ILE A 113 8.23 8.47 -5.05
CA ILE A 113 6.79 8.21 -4.96
C ILE A 113 5.99 9.43 -5.41
N GLN A 114 6.39 10.62 -4.96
CA GLN A 114 5.73 11.88 -5.34
C GLN A 114 5.85 12.14 -6.84
N TRP A 115 7.01 11.85 -7.44
CA TRP A 115 7.21 11.93 -8.88
C TRP A 115 6.32 10.94 -9.65
N GLU A 116 6.15 9.70 -9.17
CA GLU A 116 5.20 8.77 -9.81
C GLU A 116 3.76 9.29 -9.71
N LYS A 117 3.38 9.91 -8.58
CA LYS A 117 2.06 10.54 -8.37
C LYS A 117 1.79 11.71 -9.32
N THR A 118 2.80 12.38 -9.88
CA THR A 118 2.58 13.43 -10.89
C THR A 118 2.18 12.89 -12.26
N ASN A 119 2.02 11.57 -12.41
CA ASN A 119 1.71 10.89 -13.67
C ASN A 119 2.66 11.30 -14.80
N PRO A 120 3.97 10.98 -14.71
CA PRO A 120 4.96 11.43 -15.68
C PRO A 120 4.72 10.88 -17.10
N LEU A 121 3.96 9.78 -17.24
CA LEU A 121 3.53 9.26 -18.55
C LEU A 121 2.36 10.03 -19.16
N GLY A 122 1.63 10.83 -18.37
CA GLY A 122 0.39 11.44 -18.82
C GLY A 122 -0.62 10.40 -19.32
N THR A 123 -0.64 9.20 -18.73
CA THR A 123 -1.57 8.15 -19.14
C THR A 123 -2.99 8.49 -18.68
N GLU A 124 -3.96 8.27 -19.56
CA GLU A 124 -5.38 8.40 -19.24
C GLU A 124 -5.93 7.15 -18.54
N GLU A 125 -5.23 6.01 -18.69
CA GLU A 125 -5.57 4.75 -18.04
C GLU A 125 -5.22 4.81 -16.55
N TYR A 126 -6.20 5.22 -15.73
CA TYR A 126 -6.00 5.43 -14.30
C TYR A 126 -5.52 4.17 -13.56
N ALA A 127 -6.01 2.99 -13.95
CA ALA A 127 -5.54 1.71 -13.41
C ALA A 127 -4.03 1.52 -13.60
N TYR A 128 -3.51 1.88 -14.76
CA TYR A 128 -2.09 1.78 -15.06
C TYR A 128 -1.28 2.81 -14.27
N PHE A 129 -1.76 4.04 -14.16
CA PHE A 129 -1.18 5.07 -13.28
C PHE A 129 -1.12 4.60 -11.81
N ALA A 130 -2.23 4.14 -11.25
CA ALA A 130 -2.31 3.68 -9.87
C ALA A 130 -1.34 2.52 -9.60
N LYS A 131 -1.27 1.56 -10.53
CA LYS A 131 -0.35 0.42 -10.45
C LYS A 131 1.13 0.86 -10.37
N ARG A 132 1.51 1.92 -11.07
CA ARG A 132 2.89 2.46 -11.00
C ARG A 132 3.21 3.08 -9.65
N VAL A 133 2.29 3.87 -9.09
CA VAL A 133 2.46 4.48 -7.77
C VAL A 133 2.50 3.40 -6.68
N ILE A 134 1.62 2.40 -6.75
CA ILE A 134 1.62 1.25 -5.84
C ILE A 134 2.94 0.49 -5.93
N TYR A 135 3.47 0.27 -7.14
CA TYR A 135 4.78 -0.34 -7.32
C TYR A 135 5.89 0.45 -6.63
N ALA A 136 5.87 1.79 -6.72
CA ALA A 136 6.86 2.63 -6.03
C ALA A 136 6.78 2.49 -4.50
N TYR A 137 5.56 2.43 -3.93
CA TYR A 137 5.37 2.12 -2.51
C TYR A 137 5.90 0.73 -2.15
N GLU A 138 5.57 -0.32 -2.92
CA GLU A 138 6.07 -1.68 -2.67
C GLU A 138 7.60 -1.74 -2.70
N GLN A 139 8.26 -1.04 -3.63
CA GLN A 139 9.72 -0.96 -3.66
C GLN A 139 10.29 -0.23 -2.43
N ALA A 140 9.64 0.86 -2.00
CA ALA A 140 10.07 1.58 -0.81
C ALA A 140 9.92 0.73 0.46
N LEU A 141 8.83 -0.02 0.60
CA LEU A 141 8.53 -0.86 1.76
C LEU A 141 9.53 -2.02 1.96
N LEU A 142 10.23 -2.45 0.90
CA LEU A 142 11.34 -3.42 1.04
C LEU A 142 12.50 -2.85 1.86
N CYS A 143 12.76 -1.55 1.73
CA CYS A 143 13.88 -0.85 2.39
C CYS A 143 13.44 -0.07 3.65
N LEU A 144 12.18 0.35 3.69
CA LEU A 144 11.61 1.25 4.71
C LEU A 144 10.40 0.61 5.42
N GLY A 145 10.37 -0.71 5.52
CA GLY A 145 9.24 -1.45 6.08
C GLY A 145 8.98 -1.22 7.56
N TYR A 146 9.91 -0.63 8.32
CA TYR A 146 9.70 -0.23 9.73
C TYR A 146 9.16 1.19 9.91
N TYR A 147 8.78 1.88 8.83
CA TYR A 147 8.22 3.24 8.86
C TYR A 147 6.67 3.16 8.75
N PRO A 148 5.91 3.31 9.86
CA PRO A 148 4.46 3.14 9.83
C PRO A 148 3.73 4.13 8.92
N ASP A 149 4.26 5.34 8.79
CA ASP A 149 3.80 6.37 7.86
C ASP A 149 3.85 5.90 6.41
N MET A 150 4.89 5.15 6.00
CA MET A 150 5.00 4.62 4.64
C MET A 150 3.89 3.62 4.31
N TRP A 151 3.54 2.74 5.26
CA TRP A 151 2.43 1.80 5.11
C TRP A 151 1.09 2.53 5.10
N TYR A 152 0.92 3.50 6.00
CA TYR A 152 -0.29 4.30 6.09
C TYR A 152 -0.53 5.09 4.78
N GLU A 153 0.47 5.82 4.29
CA GLU A 153 0.39 6.56 3.03
C GLU A 153 0.11 5.66 1.82
N ALA A 154 0.73 4.47 1.77
CA ALA A 154 0.47 3.49 0.72
C ALA A 154 -0.99 3.02 0.75
N SER A 155 -1.51 2.71 1.94
CA SER A 155 -2.90 2.30 2.14
C SER A 155 -3.88 3.41 1.74
N LEU A 156 -3.63 4.65 2.16
CA LEU A 156 -4.45 5.81 1.81
C LEU A 156 -4.49 6.05 0.30
N PHE A 157 -3.35 5.95 -0.38
CA PHE A 157 -3.31 6.05 -1.83
C PHE A 157 -4.12 4.94 -2.51
N GLN A 158 -3.98 3.68 -2.06
CA GLN A 158 -4.75 2.56 -2.62
C GLN A 158 -6.26 2.73 -2.40
N GLN A 159 -6.68 3.22 -1.23
CA GLN A 159 -8.10 3.50 -0.93
C GLN A 159 -8.66 4.57 -1.87
N GLN A 160 -7.94 5.69 -2.04
CA GLN A 160 -8.31 6.75 -2.99
C GLN A 160 -8.38 6.23 -4.42
N ALA A 161 -7.39 5.42 -4.83
CA ALA A 161 -7.38 4.83 -6.16
C ALA A 161 -8.57 3.87 -6.36
N ALA A 162 -9.01 3.16 -5.32
CA ALA A 162 -10.11 2.21 -5.41
C ALA A 162 -11.44 2.95 -5.57
N ALA A 163 -11.62 4.07 -4.86
CA ALA A 163 -12.75 4.97 -5.03
C ALA A 163 -12.81 5.54 -6.45
N VAL A 164 -11.71 6.09 -6.96
CA VAL A 164 -11.66 6.66 -8.32
C VAL A 164 -11.93 5.61 -9.40
N LEU A 165 -11.42 4.38 -9.24
CA LEU A 165 -11.73 3.28 -10.17
C LEU A 165 -13.21 2.91 -10.14
N ALA A 166 -13.82 2.85 -8.95
CA ALA A 166 -15.25 2.59 -8.82
C ALA A 166 -16.10 3.68 -9.49
N GLU A 167 -15.74 4.96 -9.30
CA GLU A 167 -16.40 6.10 -9.95
C GLU A 167 -16.30 6.06 -11.48
N LYS A 168 -15.18 5.55 -12.01
CA LYS A 168 -14.98 5.36 -13.45
C LYS A 168 -15.67 4.10 -14.01
N GLY A 169 -16.33 3.31 -13.18
CA GLY A 169 -17.05 2.09 -13.58
C GLY A 169 -16.22 0.79 -13.51
N ASP A 170 -14.94 0.85 -13.11
CA ASP A 170 -14.05 -0.30 -12.98
C ASP A 170 -14.25 -1.06 -11.64
N VAL A 171 -15.51 -1.40 -11.34
CA VAL A 171 -15.92 -1.97 -10.04
C VAL A 171 -15.17 -3.26 -9.68
N LYS A 172 -14.87 -4.10 -10.67
CA LYS A 172 -14.13 -5.36 -10.46
C LYS A 172 -12.69 -5.10 -9.99
N LEU A 173 -12.03 -4.11 -10.59
CA LEU A 173 -10.67 -3.75 -10.21
C LEU A 173 -10.64 -3.05 -8.85
N ALA A 174 -11.61 -2.17 -8.57
CA ALA A 174 -11.79 -1.56 -7.26
C ALA A 174 -11.99 -2.61 -6.15
N ALA A 175 -12.81 -3.65 -6.40
CA ALA A 175 -13.01 -4.75 -5.46
C ALA A 175 -11.73 -5.58 -5.22
N THR A 176 -10.93 -5.79 -6.27
CA THR A 176 -9.63 -6.45 -6.16
C THR A 176 -8.69 -5.60 -5.30
N MET A 177 -8.63 -4.30 -5.55
CA MET A 177 -7.76 -3.39 -4.79
C MET A 177 -8.18 -3.27 -3.33
N ASN A 178 -9.48 -3.34 -3.01
CA ASN A 178 -9.94 -3.44 -1.62
C ASN A 178 -9.42 -4.71 -0.92
N THR A 179 -9.26 -5.80 -1.66
CA THR A 179 -8.65 -7.04 -1.13
C THR A 179 -7.14 -6.90 -0.97
N ASP A 180 -6.49 -6.11 -1.81
CA ASP A 180 -5.06 -5.80 -1.71
C ASP A 180 -4.77 -4.88 -0.50
N ILE A 181 -5.67 -3.93 -0.18
CA ILE A 181 -5.54 -2.99 0.97
C ILE A 181 -5.59 -3.72 2.32
N ILE A 182 -6.69 -4.44 2.59
CA ILE A 182 -6.58 -5.88 2.85
C ILE A 182 -5.23 -6.44 3.33
N GLN A 183 -4.62 -7.14 2.38
CA GLN A 183 -3.37 -7.82 2.52
C GLN A 183 -2.21 -6.88 2.89
N LEU A 184 -2.24 -5.61 2.47
CA LEU A 184 -1.23 -4.62 2.85
C LEU A 184 -1.22 -4.39 4.36
N PHE A 185 -2.39 -4.15 4.96
CA PHE A 185 -2.50 -4.01 6.41
C PHE A 185 -2.11 -5.29 7.13
N GLU A 186 -2.61 -6.45 6.68
CA GLU A 186 -2.28 -7.76 7.26
C GLU A 186 -0.77 -8.06 7.20
N ARG A 187 -0.09 -7.72 6.11
CA ARG A 187 1.37 -7.81 5.99
C ARG A 187 2.08 -6.88 6.98
N ALA A 188 1.56 -5.67 7.18
CA ALA A 188 2.18 -4.70 8.07
C ALA A 188 2.10 -5.17 9.54
N ILE A 189 0.90 -5.47 10.03
CA ILE A 189 0.66 -5.88 11.44
C ILE A 189 0.99 -7.35 11.71
N GLY A 190 1.11 -8.19 10.67
CA GLY A 190 1.59 -9.57 10.78
C GLY A 190 3.11 -9.72 10.62
N GLY A 191 3.78 -8.70 10.06
CA GLY A 191 5.20 -8.72 9.77
C GLY A 191 5.99 -7.77 10.66
N LEU A 192 6.56 -6.73 10.05
CA LEU A 192 7.54 -5.83 10.66
C LEU A 192 6.93 -4.93 11.74
N LEU A 193 5.66 -4.54 11.60
CA LEU A 193 4.99 -3.53 12.42
C LEU A 193 3.92 -4.14 13.34
N LYS A 194 4.22 -5.31 13.89
CA LYS A 194 3.31 -6.09 14.73
C LYS A 194 2.81 -5.38 15.99
N GLU A 195 3.53 -4.37 16.48
CA GLU A 195 3.14 -3.58 17.68
C GLU A 195 2.68 -2.15 17.33
N SER A 196 2.61 -1.80 16.04
CA SER A 196 2.29 -0.44 15.61
C SER A 196 0.81 -0.13 15.76
N GLN A 197 0.42 0.46 16.90
CA GLN A 197 -0.97 0.84 17.17
C GLN A 197 -1.59 1.72 16.07
N LEU A 198 -0.78 2.60 15.46
CA LEU A 198 -1.22 3.45 14.35
C LEU A 198 -1.81 2.63 13.21
N LEU A 199 -1.14 1.55 12.80
CA LEU A 199 -1.60 0.72 11.68
C LEU A 199 -2.78 -0.17 12.06
N PHE A 200 -2.86 -0.62 13.31
CA PHE A 200 -4.08 -1.28 13.80
C PHE A 200 -5.29 -0.34 13.75
N PHE A 201 -5.14 0.91 14.18
CA PHE A 201 -6.24 1.88 14.15
C PHE A 201 -6.62 2.24 12.71
N ALA A 202 -5.64 2.52 11.85
CA ALA A 202 -5.90 2.78 10.43
C ALA A 202 -6.60 1.59 9.74
N TYR A 203 -6.21 0.36 10.07
CA TYR A 203 -6.87 -0.82 9.51
C TYR A 203 -8.29 -1.00 10.06
N ALA A 204 -8.49 -0.79 11.36
CA ALA A 204 -9.80 -0.82 12.00
C ALA A 204 -10.74 0.23 11.39
N ASP A 205 -10.28 1.47 11.21
CA ASP A 205 -11.07 2.54 10.60
C ASP A 205 -11.45 2.20 9.14
N TYR A 206 -10.52 1.63 8.37
CA TYR A 206 -10.79 1.17 7.01
C TYR A 206 -11.87 0.06 6.94
N GLU A 207 -11.85 -0.90 7.87
CA GLU A 207 -12.91 -1.93 7.94
C GLU A 207 -14.24 -1.36 8.49
N GLU A 208 -14.19 -0.35 9.37
CA GLU A 208 -15.38 0.37 9.86
C GLU A 208 -16.08 1.12 8.73
N GLU A 209 -15.35 1.85 7.88
CA GLU A 209 -15.90 2.55 6.71
C GLU A 209 -16.60 1.61 5.73
N ARG A 210 -16.15 0.35 5.67
CA ARG A 210 -16.75 -0.72 4.85
C ARG A 210 -17.87 -1.49 5.56
N MET A 211 -18.28 -1.02 6.73
CA MET A 211 -19.30 -1.62 7.59
C MET A 211 -18.97 -3.07 7.99
N LYS A 212 -17.69 -3.42 8.10
CA LYS A 212 -17.21 -4.75 8.51
C LYS A 212 -16.89 -4.78 10.00
N PHE A 213 -17.89 -4.46 10.82
CA PHE A 213 -17.73 -4.28 12.27
C PHE A 213 -17.17 -5.51 13.01
N ASP A 214 -17.46 -6.72 12.55
CA ASP A 214 -16.88 -7.93 13.14
C ASP A 214 -15.37 -8.04 12.88
N ASN A 215 -14.88 -7.55 11.73
CA ASN A 215 -13.45 -7.51 11.45
C ASN A 215 -12.76 -6.46 12.33
N VAL A 216 -13.39 -5.30 12.52
CA VAL A 216 -12.90 -4.25 13.43
C VAL A 216 -12.65 -4.80 14.83
N LYS A 217 -13.62 -5.54 15.39
CA LYS A 217 -13.48 -6.19 16.71
C LYS A 217 -12.30 -7.17 16.73
N LYS A 218 -12.14 -8.01 15.70
CA LYS A 218 -11.00 -8.95 15.58
C LYS A 218 -9.65 -8.22 15.53
N ILE A 219 -9.57 -7.08 14.83
CA ILE A 219 -8.35 -6.27 14.73
C ILE A 219 -7.97 -5.73 16.12
N TYR A 220 -8.93 -5.16 16.86
CA TYR A 220 -8.69 -4.68 18.21
C TYR A 220 -8.35 -5.82 19.18
N ASP A 221 -9.03 -6.95 19.12
CA ASP A 221 -8.72 -8.11 19.97
C ASP A 221 -7.31 -8.65 19.70
N ARG A 222 -6.88 -8.66 18.43
CA ARG A 222 -5.49 -9.00 18.06
C ARG A 222 -4.49 -8.03 18.67
N LEU A 223 -4.77 -6.72 18.66
CA LEU A 223 -3.91 -5.72 19.29
C LEU A 223 -3.85 -5.91 20.81
N LEU A 224 -5.00 -6.15 21.46
CA LEU A 224 -5.09 -6.34 22.91
C LEU A 224 -4.40 -7.62 23.41
N ALA A 225 -4.32 -8.64 22.54
CA ALA A 225 -3.60 -9.89 22.81
C ALA A 225 -2.07 -9.73 22.85
N ILE A 226 -1.52 -8.62 22.35
CA ILE A 226 -0.08 -8.35 22.39
C ILE A 226 0.30 -7.92 23.81
N GLU A 227 1.06 -8.76 24.51
CA GLU A 227 1.43 -8.54 25.91
C GLU A 227 2.31 -7.30 26.13
N THR A 228 3.23 -7.04 25.19
CA THR A 228 4.21 -5.95 25.22
C THR A 228 3.63 -4.57 24.94
N ALA A 229 2.46 -4.50 24.30
CA ALA A 229 1.83 -3.24 23.91
C ALA A 229 1.00 -2.67 25.07
N ASP A 230 0.99 -1.34 25.21
CA ASP A 230 0.10 -0.64 26.15
C ASP A 230 -1.34 -0.68 25.63
N PRO A 231 -2.26 -1.45 26.26
CA PRO A 231 -3.60 -1.64 25.72
C PRO A 231 -4.51 -0.43 25.98
N THR A 232 -4.08 0.55 26.79
CA THR A 232 -4.94 1.66 27.26
C THR A 232 -5.56 2.42 26.09
N LEU A 233 -4.75 2.82 25.11
CA LEU A 233 -5.24 3.56 23.95
C LEU A 233 -6.11 2.68 23.05
N ALA A 234 -5.76 1.41 22.89
CA ALA A 234 -6.55 0.44 22.14
C ALA A 234 -7.95 0.24 22.75
N TYR A 235 -8.05 0.12 24.07
CA TYR A 235 -9.34 0.06 24.77
C TYR A 235 -10.15 1.35 24.61
N ILE A 236 -9.51 2.52 24.66
CA ILE A 236 -10.20 3.80 24.44
C ILE A 236 -10.81 3.85 23.04
N GLN A 237 -10.06 3.45 22.02
CA GLN A 237 -10.55 3.44 20.63
C GLN A 237 -11.63 2.39 20.42
N LEU A 238 -11.44 1.17 20.92
CA LEU A 238 -12.45 0.10 20.87
C LEU A 238 -13.75 0.52 21.58
N MET A 239 -13.65 1.15 22.75
CA MET A 239 -14.81 1.65 23.50
C MET A 239 -15.57 2.72 22.70
N LYS A 240 -14.86 3.66 22.06
CA LYS A 240 -15.47 4.67 21.18
C LYS A 240 -16.16 4.06 19.97
N PHE A 241 -15.52 3.09 19.32
CA PHE A 241 -16.07 2.34 18.20
C PHE A 241 -17.38 1.64 18.60
N VAL A 242 -17.34 0.80 19.64
CA VAL A 242 -18.50 0.03 20.12
C VAL A 242 -19.63 0.96 20.58
N ARG A 243 -19.31 2.11 21.19
CA ARG A 243 -20.33 3.10 21.58
C ARG A 243 -21.09 3.67 20.38
N ARG A 244 -20.39 3.89 19.27
CA ARG A 244 -20.93 4.47 18.03
C ARG A 244 -21.71 3.45 17.20
N THR A 245 -21.31 2.18 17.21
CA THR A 245 -21.91 1.13 16.38
C THR A 245 -22.95 0.26 17.10
N GLU A 246 -22.71 -0.10 18.36
CA GLU A 246 -23.54 -1.05 19.13
C GLU A 246 -24.25 -0.40 20.34
N GLY A 247 -23.75 0.75 20.80
CA GLY A 247 -24.40 1.57 21.83
C GLY A 247 -23.77 1.49 23.23
N VAL A 248 -24.43 2.14 24.20
CA VAL A 248 -23.83 2.42 25.52
C VAL A 248 -23.57 1.16 26.37
N GLN A 249 -24.46 0.16 26.31
CA GLN A 249 -24.32 -1.05 27.12
C GLN A 249 -23.06 -1.84 26.76
N TYR A 250 -22.80 -2.01 25.45
CA TYR A 250 -21.60 -2.70 24.96
C TYR A 250 -20.33 -1.91 25.25
N ALA A 251 -20.37 -0.57 25.14
CA ALA A 251 -19.23 0.27 25.50
C ALA A 251 -18.85 0.14 26.98
N ARG A 252 -19.84 0.04 27.89
CA ARG A 252 -19.60 -0.24 29.32
C ARG A 252 -18.99 -1.63 29.56
N ALA A 253 -19.34 -2.62 28.75
CA ALA A 253 -18.74 -3.94 28.81
C ALA A 253 -17.25 -3.90 28.43
N ILE A 254 -16.88 -3.13 27.40
CA ILE A 254 -15.47 -2.87 27.04
C ILE A 254 -14.74 -2.16 28.19
N PHE A 255 -15.34 -1.14 28.79
CA PHE A 255 -14.76 -0.47 29.95
C PHE A 255 -14.56 -1.42 31.14
N LYS A 256 -15.52 -2.32 31.41
CA LYS A 256 -15.36 -3.36 32.43
C LYS A 256 -14.16 -4.27 32.13
N ARG A 257 -14.01 -4.73 30.87
CA ARG A 257 -12.85 -5.52 30.44
C ARG A 257 -11.53 -4.74 30.62
N ALA A 258 -11.50 -3.47 30.24
CA ALA A 258 -10.32 -2.63 30.37
C ALA A 258 -9.87 -2.47 31.84
N ARG A 259 -10.81 -2.38 32.79
CA ARG A 259 -10.50 -2.32 34.24
C ARG A 259 -9.91 -3.62 34.80
N GLN A 260 -10.15 -4.75 34.14
CA GLN A 260 -9.62 -6.04 34.55
C GLN A 260 -8.21 -6.31 33.98
N ASP A 261 -7.78 -5.53 33.00
CA ASP A 261 -6.44 -5.62 32.42
C ASP A 261 -5.46 -4.78 33.25
N SER A 262 -4.52 -5.44 33.92
CA SER A 262 -3.55 -4.78 34.81
C SER A 262 -2.58 -3.85 34.09
N ARG A 263 -2.49 -3.93 32.76
CA ARG A 263 -1.62 -3.07 31.93
C ARG A 263 -2.25 -1.70 31.64
N CYS A 264 -3.57 -1.55 31.87
CA CYS A 264 -4.29 -0.32 31.60
C CYS A 264 -3.89 0.81 32.55
N LYS A 265 -3.73 2.01 31.98
CA LYS A 265 -3.45 3.26 32.71
C LYS A 265 -4.74 4.06 32.95
N PHE A 266 -4.64 5.08 33.79
CA PHE A 266 -5.77 5.92 34.21
C PHE A 266 -6.55 6.60 33.06
N HIS A 267 -5.95 6.78 31.88
CA HIS A 267 -6.59 7.45 30.73
C HIS A 267 -7.93 6.81 30.32
N ILE A 268 -8.11 5.50 30.50
CA ILE A 268 -9.37 4.82 30.18
C ILE A 268 -10.54 5.32 31.04
N PHE A 269 -10.29 5.62 32.31
CA PHE A 269 -11.30 6.15 33.23
C PHE A 269 -11.74 7.55 32.82
N VAL A 270 -10.77 8.39 32.46
CA VAL A 270 -11.03 9.75 31.94
C VAL A 270 -11.85 9.66 30.66
N ALA A 271 -11.45 8.81 29.71
CA ALA A 271 -12.16 8.63 28.45
C ALA A 271 -13.59 8.12 28.65
N SER A 272 -13.80 7.15 29.56
CA SER A 272 -15.13 6.62 29.86
C SER A 272 -16.03 7.67 30.50
N ALA A 273 -15.51 8.47 31.44
CA ALA A 273 -16.26 9.54 32.10
C ALA A 273 -16.70 10.62 31.10
N LEU A 274 -15.79 11.09 30.23
CA LEU A 274 -16.12 12.06 29.19
C LEU A 274 -17.13 11.51 28.19
N MET A 275 -17.01 10.24 27.81
CA MET A 275 -17.95 9.58 26.89
C MET A 275 -19.37 9.52 27.49
N GLU A 276 -19.52 9.19 28.77
CA GLU A 276 -20.84 9.19 29.43
C GLU A 276 -21.43 10.60 29.54
N TYR A 277 -20.60 11.59 29.89
CA TYR A 277 -21.04 12.98 29.99
C TYR A 277 -21.55 13.53 28.66
N TYR A 278 -20.73 13.44 27.60
CA TYR A 278 -21.07 14.05 26.31
C TYR A 278 -22.09 13.24 25.51
N CYS A 279 -22.07 11.91 25.58
CA CYS A 279 -22.93 11.07 24.73
C CYS A 279 -24.21 10.58 25.42
N SER A 280 -24.26 10.53 26.75
CA SER A 280 -25.41 10.02 27.50
C SER A 280 -26.16 11.12 28.28
N LYS A 281 -25.66 12.37 28.30
CA LYS A 281 -26.20 13.51 29.09
C LYS A 281 -26.45 13.17 30.57
N VAL A 282 -25.68 12.23 31.14
CA VAL A 282 -25.82 11.86 32.55
C VAL A 282 -25.06 12.88 33.40
N LEU A 283 -25.78 13.77 34.08
CA LEU A 283 -25.24 14.90 34.84
C LEU A 283 -24.57 14.53 36.19
N ASN A 284 -24.42 13.24 36.51
CA ASN A 284 -23.90 12.78 37.81
C ASN A 284 -22.38 12.54 37.79
N PHE A 285 -21.62 13.61 37.56
CA PHE A 285 -20.14 13.59 37.53
C PHE A 285 -19.54 13.19 38.90
N TYR A 286 -20.20 13.58 40.00
CA TYR A 286 -19.71 13.37 41.37
C TYR A 286 -19.75 11.91 41.86
N ILE A 287 -20.65 11.09 41.34
CA ILE A 287 -20.80 9.68 41.79
C ILE A 287 -19.85 8.76 41.03
N LEU A 288 -19.60 9.02 39.74
CA LEU A 288 -18.71 8.21 38.91
C LEU A 288 -17.24 8.37 39.32
N PHE A 289 -16.77 9.59 39.61
CA PHE A 289 -15.37 9.80 39.99
C PHE A 289 -15.06 9.21 41.38
N ASN A 290 -15.96 9.36 42.35
CA ASN A 290 -15.79 8.76 43.69
C ASN A 290 -15.94 7.23 43.68
N SER A 291 -16.88 6.68 42.91
CA SER A 291 -17.02 5.21 42.78
C SER A 291 -15.84 4.56 42.06
N LEU A 292 -15.22 5.24 41.08
CA LEU A 292 -14.10 4.70 40.29
C LEU A 292 -12.75 4.83 41.01
N CYS A 293 -12.51 5.91 41.77
CA CYS A 293 -11.27 6.07 42.54
C CYS A 293 -11.22 5.18 43.80
N LEU A 294 -12.35 4.87 44.44
CA LEU A 294 -12.36 4.05 45.67
C LEU A 294 -12.12 2.55 45.44
N CYS A 295 -12.14 2.06 44.19
CA CYS A 295 -11.81 0.67 43.86
C CYS A 295 -10.36 0.46 43.40
N SER A 296 -9.52 1.50 43.43
CA SER A 296 -8.11 1.44 42.98
C SER A 296 -7.10 1.81 44.06
N ILE A 297 -7.51 1.81 45.33
CA ILE A 297 -6.67 1.82 46.54
C ILE A 297 -6.95 0.51 47.27
#